data_AF-A0AA84ZS46-F1
#
_entry.id   AF-A0AA84ZS46-F1
#
_cell.length_a   1.000
_cell.length_b   1.000
_cell.length_c   1.000
_cell.angle_alpha   90.00
_cell.angle_beta   90.00
_cell.angle_gamma   90.00
#
_symmetry.space_group_name_H-M   'P 1'
#
loop_
_entity.id
_entity.type
_entity.pdbx_description
1 polymer ?
#
loop_
_entity_poly.entity_id
_entity_poly.type
_entity_poly.pdbx_seq_one_letter_code
_entity_poly.pdbx_strand_id
1 'polypeptide(L)'
;MILSIAEKYWKNIIILSNVIFIVYSIVLISLGIDKLNYLNRFTIILHNTIPIIIPMIISSGLLCLFTAFIGIISLIKQIQYIALIFFMKVNSSLHESIVHYHMDYDIKNEFNNLQMSLGCCGASYFRDYLKIHSTVPSSCKPTSYGFGCVRAISRYMQQYIIMLMYLCFIFAILKGIYIIISILLFRKTVGKGNSSV
;
A
#
# COMPACT_ATOMS: atom_id res chain seq x y z
N MET A 1 19.81 3.06 -3.45
CA MET A 1 19.34 3.62 -4.74
C MET A 1 18.30 2.70 -5.41
N ILE A 2 18.60 1.42 -5.60
CA ILE A 2 17.67 0.41 -6.17
C ILE A 2 16.32 0.34 -5.42
N LEU A 3 16.34 0.47 -4.09
CA LEU A 3 15.13 0.41 -3.27
C LEU A 3 14.16 1.60 -3.47
N SER A 4 14.69 2.80 -3.72
CA SER A 4 13.90 3.99 -4.05
C SER A 4 13.28 3.89 -5.45
N ILE A 5 14.00 3.25 -6.37
CA ILE A 5 13.52 2.98 -7.73
C ILE A 5 12.37 1.97 -7.67
N ALA A 6 12.49 0.92 -6.85
CA ALA A 6 11.47 -0.09 -6.68
C ALA A 6 10.19 0.45 -6.01
N GLU A 7 10.29 1.23 -4.93
CA GLU A 7 9.13 1.88 -4.30
C GLU A 7 8.37 2.79 -5.29
N LYS A 8 9.12 3.57 -6.08
CA LYS A 8 8.57 4.40 -7.15
C LYS A 8 7.90 3.53 -8.22
N TYR A 9 8.50 2.39 -8.57
CA TYR A 9 7.96 1.46 -9.54
C TYR A 9 6.63 0.83 -9.10
N TRP A 10 6.48 0.47 -7.83
CA TRP A 10 5.24 -0.12 -7.30
C TRP A 10 4.11 0.86 -7.16
N LYS A 11 4.40 2.07 -6.67
CA LYS A 11 3.42 3.17 -6.72
C LYS A 11 2.97 3.38 -8.17
N ASN A 12 3.90 3.39 -9.12
CA ASN A 12 3.57 3.53 -10.53
C ASN A 12 2.74 2.35 -11.08
N ILE A 13 3.03 1.09 -10.73
CA ILE A 13 2.24 -0.08 -11.18
C ILE A 13 0.81 -0.01 -10.64
N ILE A 14 0.62 0.29 -9.35
CA ILE A 14 -0.71 0.31 -8.75
C ILE A 14 -1.51 1.53 -9.25
N ILE A 15 -0.85 2.68 -9.42
CA ILE A 15 -1.45 3.84 -10.08
C ILE A 15 -1.83 3.48 -11.52
N LEU A 16 -0.95 2.82 -12.28
CA LEU A 16 -1.21 2.40 -13.65
C LEU A 16 -2.40 1.43 -13.73
N SER A 17 -2.48 0.45 -12.82
CA SER A 17 -3.60 -0.49 -12.73
C SER A 17 -4.93 0.24 -12.45
N ASN A 18 -4.95 1.15 -11.47
CA ASN A 18 -6.15 1.93 -11.18
C ASN A 18 -6.52 2.90 -12.32
N VAL A 19 -5.54 3.45 -13.05
CA VAL A 19 -5.77 4.25 -14.26
C VAL A 19 -6.38 3.41 -15.38
N ILE A 20 -5.92 2.17 -15.57
CA ILE A 20 -6.52 1.22 -16.52
C ILE A 20 -7.99 0.95 -16.14
N PHE A 21 -8.29 0.75 -14.84
CA PHE A 21 -9.67 0.60 -14.38
C PHE A 21 -10.53 1.85 -14.59
N ILE A 22 -9.96 3.05 -14.47
CA ILE A 22 -10.66 4.30 -14.79
C ILE A 22 -10.99 4.36 -16.28
N VAL A 23 -10.03 4.06 -17.15
CA VAL A 23 -10.25 4.04 -18.62
C VAL A 23 -11.32 3.01 -18.99
N TYR A 24 -11.24 1.80 -18.43
CA TYR A 24 -12.24 0.76 -18.62
C TYR A 24 -13.64 1.21 -18.18
N SER A 25 -13.74 1.88 -17.02
CA SER A 25 -15.00 2.40 -16.49
C SER A 25 -15.61 3.47 -17.40
N ILE A 26 -14.80 4.39 -17.92
CA ILE A 26 -15.25 5.42 -18.87
C ILE A 26 -15.80 4.76 -20.15
N VAL A 27 -15.08 3.76 -20.69
CA VAL A 27 -15.53 3.03 -21.88
C VAL A 27 -16.87 2.34 -21.66
N LEU A 28 -17.06 1.66 -20.52
CA LEU A 28 -18.34 1.01 -20.18
C LEU A 28 -19.49 2.02 -20.09
N ILE A 29 -19.26 3.17 -19.44
CA ILE A 29 -20.26 4.23 -19.31
C ILE A 29 -20.60 4.80 -20.70
N SER A 30 -19.60 5.10 -21.53
CA SER A 30 -19.81 5.65 -22.88
C SER A 30 -20.60 4.69 -23.78
N LEU A 31 -20.26 3.39 -23.78
CA LEU A 31 -20.99 2.38 -24.55
C LEU A 31 -22.43 2.21 -24.04
N GLY A 32 -22.64 2.24 -22.72
CA GLY A 32 -23.96 2.19 -22.12
C GLY A 32 -24.83 3.37 -22.50
N ILE A 33 -24.28 4.60 -22.44
CA ILE A 33 -24.99 5.83 -22.81
C ILE A 33 -25.30 5.87 -24.30
N ASP A 34 -24.35 5.47 -25.17
CA ASP A 34 -24.58 5.45 -26.62
C ASP A 34 -25.74 4.52 -27.00
N LYS A 35 -25.76 3.31 -26.43
CA LYS A 35 -26.87 2.36 -26.63
C LYS A 35 -28.18 2.87 -26.04
N LEU A 36 -28.15 3.52 -24.87
CA LEU A 36 -29.32 4.14 -24.27
C LEU A 36 -29.89 5.25 -25.17
N ASN A 37 -29.04 6.13 -25.69
CA ASN A 37 -29.43 7.22 -26.59
C ASN A 37 -30.00 6.71 -27.91
N TYR A 38 -29.41 5.64 -28.48
CA TYR A 38 -29.93 5.00 -29.68
C TYR A 38 -31.34 4.43 -29.47
N LEU A 39 -31.55 3.68 -28.37
CA LEU A 39 -32.85 3.12 -28.04
C LEU A 39 -33.89 4.19 -27.69
N ASN A 40 -33.47 5.29 -27.06
CA ASN A 40 -34.36 6.41 -26.74
C ASN A 40 -34.99 7.05 -27.98
N ARG A 41 -34.34 6.97 -29.16
CA ARG A 41 -34.93 7.44 -30.42
C ARG A 41 -36.15 6.63 -30.88
N PHE A 42 -36.30 5.39 -30.38
CA PHE A 42 -37.40 4.48 -30.72
C PHE A 42 -38.37 4.26 -29.55
N THR A 43 -38.33 5.10 -28.52
CA THR A 43 -39.13 4.98 -27.27
C THR A 43 -40.63 4.81 -27.50
N ILE A 44 -41.19 5.47 -28.51
CA ILE A 44 -42.61 5.36 -28.89
C ILE A 44 -42.94 3.94 -29.39
N ILE A 45 -42.05 3.35 -30.20
CA ILE A 45 -42.23 2.01 -30.80
C ILE A 45 -41.94 0.92 -29.76
N LEU A 46 -40.96 1.16 -28.89
CA LEU A 46 -40.51 0.19 -27.89
C LEU A 46 -41.34 0.21 -26.61
N HIS A 47 -42.47 0.93 -26.56
CA HIS A 47 -43.31 1.10 -25.36
C HIS A 47 -42.48 1.44 -24.10
N ASN A 48 -41.47 2.30 -24.24
CA ASN A 48 -40.59 2.70 -23.16
C ASN A 48 -39.82 1.54 -22.46
N THR A 49 -39.71 0.37 -23.10
CA THR A 49 -38.97 -0.77 -22.54
C THR A 49 -37.46 -0.62 -22.79
N ILE A 50 -36.70 -0.42 -21.72
CA ILE A 50 -35.23 -0.37 -21.79
C ILE A 50 -34.68 -1.73 -21.34
N PRO A 51 -33.82 -2.39 -22.14
CA PRO A 51 -33.18 -3.64 -21.73
C PRO A 51 -32.39 -3.47 -20.43
N ILE A 52 -32.63 -4.33 -19.44
CA ILE A 52 -32.02 -4.27 -18.08
C ILE A 52 -30.49 -4.27 -18.15
N ILE A 53 -29.91 -4.86 -19.19
CA ILE A 53 -28.45 -4.91 -19.40
C ILE A 53 -27.81 -3.52 -19.54
N ILE A 54 -28.53 -2.52 -20.06
CA ILE A 54 -28.00 -1.15 -20.28
C ILE A 54 -27.78 -0.40 -18.95
N PRO A 55 -28.77 -0.27 -18.05
CA PRO A 55 -28.55 0.34 -16.73
C PRO A 55 -27.60 -0.49 -15.85
N MET A 56 -27.49 -1.81 -16.04
CA MET A 56 -26.48 -2.63 -15.35
C MET A 56 -25.05 -2.29 -15.79
N ILE A 57 -24.80 -2.09 -17.09
CA ILE A 57 -23.48 -1.68 -17.61
C ILE A 57 -23.10 -0.28 -17.12
N ILE A 58 -24.04 0.66 -17.12
CA ILE A 58 -23.80 2.04 -16.65
C ILE A 58 -23.50 2.06 -15.14
N SER A 59 -24.31 1.35 -14.33
CA SER A 59 -24.13 1.31 -12.87
C SER A 59 -22.85 0.60 -12.44
N SER A 60 -22.48 -0.50 -13.10
CA SER A 60 -21.21 -1.18 -12.86
C SER A 60 -19.99 -0.34 -13.24
N GLY A 61 -20.06 0.41 -14.36
CA GLY A 61 -19.02 1.38 -14.75
C GLY A 61 -18.84 2.49 -13.72
N LEU A 62 -19.92 3.06 -13.20
CA LEU A 62 -19.87 4.05 -12.12
C LEU A 62 -19.24 3.50 -10.84
N LEU A 63 -19.65 2.29 -10.42
CA LEU A 63 -19.14 1.68 -9.20
C LEU A 63 -17.64 1.35 -9.31
N CYS A 64 -17.19 0.88 -10.48
CA CYS A 64 -15.77 0.64 -10.76
C CYS A 64 -14.95 1.94 -10.79
N LEU A 65 -15.53 3.03 -11.29
CA LEU A 65 -14.91 4.35 -11.27
C LEU A 65 -14.68 4.83 -9.83
N PHE A 66 -15.72 4.76 -8.98
CA PHE A 66 -15.62 5.15 -7.58
C PHE A 66 -14.59 4.33 -6.81
N THR A 67 -14.56 3.01 -7.00
CA THR A 67 -13.58 2.14 -6.30
C THR A 67 -12.14 2.40 -6.76
N ALA A 68 -11.91 2.70 -8.05
CA ALA A 68 -10.59 3.05 -8.55
C ALA A 68 -10.08 4.40 -7.97
N PHE A 69 -10.96 5.41 -7.86
CA PHE A 69 -10.61 6.68 -7.22
C PHE A 69 -10.30 6.51 -5.72
N ILE A 70 -11.14 5.77 -5.01
CA ILE A 70 -10.91 5.47 -3.59
C ILE A 70 -9.59 4.70 -3.42
N GLY A 71 -9.29 3.75 -4.31
CA GLY A 71 -8.04 3.00 -4.32
C GLY A 71 -6.81 3.91 -4.40
N ILE A 72 -6.79 4.83 -5.36
CA ILE A 72 -5.69 5.80 -5.53
C ILE A 72 -5.52 6.67 -4.28
N ILE A 73 -6.61 7.24 -3.77
CA ILE A 73 -6.57 8.13 -2.59
C ILE A 73 -6.13 7.36 -1.33
N SER A 74 -6.64 6.15 -1.13
CA SER A 74 -6.37 5.33 0.04
C SER A 74 -4.91 4.87 0.08
N LEU A 75 -4.33 4.48 -1.06
CA LEU A 75 -2.91 4.11 -1.15
C LEU A 75 -1.97 5.25 -0.79
N ILE A 76 -2.26 6.47 -1.26
CA ILE A 76 -1.45 7.65 -0.97
C ILE A 76 -1.52 7.96 0.53
N LYS A 77 -2.73 7.97 1.11
CA LYS A 77 -2.93 8.31 2.52
C LYS A 77 -2.43 7.23 3.48
N GLN A 78 -2.68 5.96 3.20
CA GLN A 78 -2.38 4.86 4.13
C GLN A 78 -0.88 4.68 4.34
N ILE A 79 -0.08 4.73 3.26
CA ILE A 79 1.39 4.60 3.35
C ILE A 79 1.98 5.79 4.11
N GLN A 80 1.49 7.01 3.85
CA GLN A 80 1.96 8.21 4.55
C GLN A 80 1.59 8.19 6.03
N TYR A 81 0.36 7.80 6.37
CA TYR A 81 -0.13 7.78 7.74
C TYR A 81 0.59 6.75 8.62
N ILE A 82 0.77 5.52 8.11
CA ILE A 82 1.48 4.46 8.85
C ILE A 82 2.94 4.86 9.08
N ALA A 83 3.62 5.37 8.05
CA ALA A 83 5.00 5.83 8.17
C ALA A 83 5.15 6.99 9.17
N LEU A 84 4.19 7.93 9.17
CA LEU A 84 4.16 9.08 10.07
C LEU A 84 3.97 8.66 11.53
N ILE A 85 2.97 7.80 11.82
CA ILE A 85 2.73 7.30 13.18
C ILE A 85 3.93 6.54 13.71
N PHE A 86 4.48 5.64 12.88
CA PHE A 86 5.64 4.87 13.26
C PHE A 86 6.83 5.78 13.60
N PHE A 87 7.09 6.77 12.75
CA PHE A 87 8.14 7.75 13.00
C PHE A 87 7.92 8.50 14.32
N MET A 88 6.70 8.99 14.59
CA MET A 88 6.41 9.71 15.83
C MET A 88 6.63 8.85 17.07
N LYS A 89 6.15 7.59 17.04
CA LYS A 89 6.25 6.67 18.19
C LYS A 89 7.70 6.29 18.46
N VAL A 90 8.47 6.00 17.42
CA VAL A 90 9.91 5.72 17.53
C VAL A 90 10.65 6.96 18.02
N ASN A 91 10.30 8.15 17.51
CA ASN A 91 10.91 9.40 17.92
C ASN A 91 10.70 9.67 19.42
N SER A 92 9.46 9.57 19.90
CA SER A 92 9.17 9.78 21.33
C SER A 92 9.85 8.74 22.20
N SER A 93 9.74 7.46 21.83
CA SER A 93 10.30 6.35 22.62
C SER A 93 11.83 6.45 22.75
N LEU A 94 12.55 6.74 21.67
CA LEU A 94 14.02 6.83 21.72
C LEU A 94 14.51 8.06 22.48
N HIS A 95 13.80 9.19 22.39
CA HIS A 95 14.15 10.39 23.17
C HIS A 95 13.85 10.21 24.65
N GLU A 96 12.84 9.42 25.01
CA GLU A 96 12.58 9.07 26.40
C GLU A 96 13.64 8.08 26.92
N SER A 97 13.93 7.02 26.17
CA SER A 97 14.93 6.01 26.56
C SER A 97 16.33 6.59 26.75
N ILE A 98 16.75 7.59 25.97
CA ILE A 98 18.10 8.15 26.10
C ILE A 98 18.31 8.87 27.44
N VAL A 99 17.27 9.46 28.02
CA VAL A 99 17.32 10.12 29.35
C VAL A 99 17.65 9.09 30.44
N HIS A 100 17.14 7.87 30.29
CA HIS A 100 17.35 6.77 31.23
C HIS A 100 18.57 5.89 30.91
N TYR A 101 19.31 6.19 29.83
CA TYR A 101 20.39 5.36 29.32
C TYR A 101 21.49 5.03 30.34
N HIS A 102 21.82 5.96 31.25
CA HIS A 102 22.82 5.72 32.30
C HIS A 102 22.21 5.27 33.64
N MET A 103 20.89 5.32 33.77
CA MET A 103 20.17 4.98 35.01
C MET A 103 19.68 3.53 35.00
N ASP A 104 19.38 2.99 33.83
CA ASP A 104 18.79 1.68 33.64
C ASP A 104 19.72 0.80 32.77
N TYR A 105 20.12 -0.35 33.33
CA TYR A 105 21.03 -1.29 32.67
C TYR A 105 20.42 -1.95 31.43
N ASP A 106 19.13 -2.27 31.47
CA ASP A 106 18.44 -2.95 30.38
C ASP A 106 18.27 -1.98 29.21
N ILE A 107 17.85 -0.75 29.49
CA ILE A 107 17.78 0.32 28.48
C ILE A 107 19.16 0.55 27.86
N LYS A 108 20.21 0.61 28.68
CA LYS A 108 21.59 0.77 28.19
C LYS A 108 21.99 -0.34 27.22
N ASN A 109 21.70 -1.59 27.57
CA ASN A 109 22.08 -2.75 26.78
C ASN A 109 21.31 -2.79 25.43
N GLU A 110 20.00 -2.61 25.48
CA GLU A 110 19.15 -2.55 24.28
C GLU A 110 19.56 -1.41 23.34
N PHE A 111 19.82 -0.22 23.88
CA PHE A 111 20.22 0.93 23.08
C PHE A 111 21.63 0.72 22.47
N ASN A 112 22.54 0.05 23.18
CA ASN A 112 23.84 -0.33 22.62
C ASN A 112 23.71 -1.31 21.46
N ASN A 113 22.87 -2.35 21.62
CA ASN A 113 22.60 -3.31 20.57
C ASN A 113 22.01 -2.64 19.34
N LEU A 114 21.06 -1.72 19.55
CA LEU A 114 20.47 -0.92 18.48
C LEU A 114 21.53 -0.10 17.71
N GLN A 115 22.39 0.62 18.43
CA GLN A 115 23.43 1.46 17.83
C GLN A 115 24.44 0.65 17.01
N MET A 116 24.86 -0.50 17.52
CA MET A 116 25.78 -1.40 16.81
C MET A 116 25.11 -2.08 15.61
N SER A 117 23.85 -2.51 15.75
CA SER A 117 23.12 -3.25 14.71
C SER A 117 22.73 -2.37 13.52
N LEU A 118 22.27 -1.15 13.78
CA LEU A 118 21.81 -0.23 12.74
C LEU A 118 22.84 0.85 12.38
N GLY A 119 24.01 0.84 13.04
CA GLY A 119 25.08 1.78 12.78
C GLY A 119 24.75 3.24 13.14
N CYS A 120 23.89 3.48 14.12
CA CYS A 120 23.43 4.82 14.53
C CYS A 120 24.03 5.29 15.86
N CYS A 121 23.82 6.56 16.24
CA CYS A 121 24.21 7.08 17.55
C CYS A 121 23.23 8.11 18.09
N GLY A 122 22.78 7.90 19.34
CA GLY A 122 21.77 8.72 20.00
C GLY A 122 20.38 8.61 19.36
N ALA A 123 19.39 9.31 19.91
CA ALA A 123 18.04 9.31 19.35
C ALA A 123 18.00 10.03 17.99
N SER A 124 18.40 11.31 18.00
CA SER A 124 18.57 12.15 16.81
C SER A 124 20.02 12.24 16.35
N TYR A 125 20.97 12.31 17.29
CA TYR A 125 22.42 12.33 17.04
C TYR A 125 23.22 12.14 18.35
N PHE A 126 24.54 11.96 18.23
CA PHE A 126 25.44 11.72 19.38
C PHE A 126 25.38 12.78 20.48
N ARG A 127 25.14 14.06 20.13
CA ARG A 127 25.02 15.15 21.12
C ARG A 127 23.79 15.04 22.02
N ASP A 128 22.85 14.14 21.76
CA ASP A 128 21.74 13.91 22.69
C ASP A 128 22.25 13.41 24.05
N TYR A 129 23.36 12.66 24.08
CA TYR A 129 24.07 12.32 25.32
C TYR A 129 24.66 13.55 26.02
N LEU A 130 25.19 14.51 25.26
CA LEU A 130 25.76 15.75 25.81
C LEU A 130 24.69 16.65 26.44
N LYS A 131 23.48 16.68 25.87
CA LYS A 131 22.34 17.46 26.42
C LYS A 131 21.91 16.97 27.80
N ILE A 132 22.08 15.68 28.08
CA ILE A 132 21.79 15.07 29.38
C ILE A 132 23.06 14.95 30.26
N HIS A 133 24.09 15.75 29.97
CA HIS A 133 25.38 15.77 30.68
C HIS A 133 26.06 14.40 30.80
N SER A 134 25.85 13.53 29.81
CA SER A 134 26.38 12.18 29.76
C SER A 134 27.47 12.00 28.72
N THR A 135 28.30 10.98 28.93
CA THR A 135 29.37 10.63 27.99
C THR A 135 28.80 9.84 26.82
N VAL A 136 29.35 10.10 25.62
CA VAL A 136 28.96 9.33 24.43
C VAL A 136 29.48 7.89 24.57
N PRO A 137 28.63 6.87 24.43
CA PRO A 137 29.03 5.49 24.65
C PRO A 137 29.94 4.96 23.54
N SER A 138 30.73 3.92 23.88
CA SER A 138 31.65 3.27 22.93
C SER A 138 30.94 2.60 21.76
N SER A 139 29.67 2.19 21.93
CA SER A 139 28.81 1.65 20.86
C SER A 139 28.58 2.64 19.72
N CYS A 140 28.84 3.95 19.93
CA CYS A 140 28.84 4.97 18.89
C CYS A 140 30.18 5.14 18.15
N LYS A 141 31.30 4.62 18.66
CA LYS A 141 32.63 4.81 18.01
C LYS A 141 32.77 4.20 16.59
N PRO A 142 32.20 3.03 16.27
CA PRO A 142 32.31 2.48 14.92
C PRO A 142 31.40 3.19 13.90
N THR A 143 30.48 4.03 14.37
CA THR A 143 29.54 4.77 13.54
C THR A 143 30.05 6.20 13.47
N SER A 144 30.27 6.76 12.29
CA SER A 144 30.94 8.05 12.10
C SER A 144 30.08 9.24 12.59
N TYR A 145 29.70 9.29 13.88
CA TYR A 145 28.94 10.32 14.62
C TYR A 145 27.72 10.95 13.91
N GLY A 146 27.24 10.36 12.81
CA GLY A 146 26.59 11.14 11.76
C GLY A 146 25.07 11.03 11.67
N PHE A 147 24.44 9.97 12.20
CA PHE A 147 22.99 9.82 12.12
C PHE A 147 22.35 9.16 13.35
N GLY A 148 21.19 9.68 13.75
CA GLY A 148 20.41 9.19 14.89
C GLY A 148 19.61 7.92 14.62
N CYS A 149 19.35 7.18 15.70
CA CYS A 149 18.66 5.90 15.65
C CYS A 149 17.18 6.01 15.27
N VAL A 150 16.51 7.14 15.51
CA VAL A 150 15.12 7.36 15.06
C VAL A 150 15.03 7.20 13.53
N ARG A 151 15.97 7.83 12.81
CA ARG A 151 16.02 7.76 11.35
C ARG A 151 16.48 6.38 10.86
N ALA A 152 17.39 5.73 11.59
CA ALA A 152 17.89 4.39 11.27
C ALA A 152 16.77 3.33 11.32
N ILE A 153 16.05 3.26 12.44
CA ILE A 153 14.91 2.36 12.62
C ILE A 153 13.81 2.64 11.59
N SER A 154 13.47 3.91 11.40
CA SER A 154 12.43 4.30 10.42
C SER A 154 12.76 3.80 9.02
N ARG A 155 14.03 3.92 8.61
CA ARG A 155 14.48 3.39 7.31
C ARG A 155 14.41 1.87 7.27
N TYR A 156 14.87 1.18 8.31
CA TYR A 156 14.83 -0.29 8.38
C TYR A 156 13.40 -0.83 8.25
N MET A 157 12.46 -0.26 9.00
CA MET A 157 11.06 -0.70 9.01
C MET A 157 10.33 -0.40 7.69
N GLN A 158 10.68 0.70 7.02
CA GLN A 158 10.19 0.94 5.66
C GLN A 158 10.55 -0.19 4.70
N GLN A 159 11.76 -0.75 4.79
CA GLN A 159 12.15 -1.89 3.93
C GLN A 159 11.30 -3.12 4.21
N TYR A 160 11.02 -3.40 5.49
CA TYR A 160 10.20 -4.53 5.90
C TYR A 160 8.74 -4.41 5.43
N ILE A 161 8.13 -3.23 5.57
CA ILE A 161 6.77 -2.96 5.07
C ILE A 161 6.69 -3.19 3.55
N ILE A 162 7.72 -2.76 2.83
CA ILE A 162 7.81 -3.00 1.38
C ILE A 162 7.87 -4.50 1.08
N MET A 163 8.70 -5.27 1.78
CA MET A 163 8.78 -6.74 1.60
C MET A 163 7.44 -7.45 1.86
N LEU A 164 6.71 -7.04 2.90
CA LEU A 164 5.35 -7.55 3.16
C LEU A 164 4.37 -7.21 2.04
N MET A 165 4.44 -6.00 1.48
CA MET A 165 3.62 -5.62 0.33
C MET A 165 3.86 -6.53 -0.88
N TYR A 166 5.13 -6.88 -1.19
CA TYR A 166 5.46 -7.82 -2.27
C TYR A 166 4.82 -9.19 -2.07
N LEU A 167 4.91 -9.73 -0.85
CA LEU A 167 4.31 -11.01 -0.51
C LEU A 167 2.78 -10.98 -0.70
N CYS A 168 2.12 -9.93 -0.21
CA CYS A 168 0.69 -9.74 -0.40
C CYS A 168 0.28 -9.67 -1.88
N PHE A 169 1.10 -9.05 -2.72
CA PHE A 169 0.85 -8.97 -4.16
C PHE A 169 0.93 -10.33 -4.85
N ILE A 170 1.93 -11.14 -4.51
CA ILE A 170 2.05 -12.52 -5.02
C ILE A 170 0.78 -13.30 -4.67
N PHE A 171 0.30 -13.21 -3.42
CA PHE A 171 -0.94 -13.85 -3.01
C PHE A 171 -2.17 -13.32 -3.74
N ALA A 172 -2.24 -12.02 -4.02
CA ALA A 172 -3.33 -11.43 -4.79
C ALA A 172 -3.39 -11.95 -6.22
N ILE A 173 -2.24 -12.06 -6.91
CA ILE A 173 -2.15 -12.68 -8.25
C ILE A 173 -2.59 -14.14 -8.19
N LEU A 174 -2.06 -14.92 -7.24
CA LEU A 174 -2.41 -16.33 -7.08
C LEU A 174 -3.92 -16.52 -6.88
N LYS A 175 -4.56 -15.68 -6.05
CA LYS A 175 -6.01 -15.67 -5.86
C LYS A 175 -6.76 -15.29 -7.15
N GLY A 176 -6.27 -14.30 -7.90
CA GLY A 176 -6.85 -13.92 -9.19
C GLY A 176 -6.84 -15.08 -10.19
N ILE A 177 -5.70 -15.77 -10.34
CA ILE A 177 -5.56 -16.94 -11.19
C ILE A 177 -6.50 -18.06 -10.75
N TYR A 178 -6.55 -18.35 -9.44
CA TYR A 178 -7.44 -19.37 -8.88
C TYR A 178 -8.91 -19.10 -9.19
N ILE A 179 -9.36 -17.86 -9.06
CA ILE A 179 -10.74 -17.45 -9.39
C ILE A 179 -11.03 -17.66 -10.88
N ILE A 180 -10.12 -17.26 -11.77
CA ILE A 180 -10.28 -17.46 -13.22
C ILE A 180 -10.40 -18.95 -13.57
N ILE A 181 -9.51 -19.80 -13.04
CA ILE A 181 -9.54 -21.25 -13.25
C ILE A 181 -10.87 -21.83 -12.75
N SER A 182 -11.34 -21.38 -11.59
CA SER A 182 -12.61 -21.84 -10.99
C SER A 182 -13.80 -21.50 -11.89
N ILE A 183 -13.85 -20.28 -12.44
CA ILE A 183 -14.89 -19.85 -13.38
C ILE A 183 -14.84 -20.68 -14.67
N LEU A 184 -13.64 -20.96 -15.21
CA LEU A 184 -13.47 -21.78 -16.42
C LEU A 184 -13.94 -23.23 -16.19
N LEU A 185 -13.61 -23.81 -15.03
CA LEU A 185 -14.08 -25.15 -14.65
C LEU A 185 -15.60 -25.19 -14.48
N PHE A 186 -16.19 -24.20 -13.82
CA PHE A 186 -17.64 -24.08 -13.66
C PHE A 186 -18.38 -23.95 -15.00
N ARG A 187 -17.86 -23.13 -15.93
CA ARG A 187 -18.44 -23.02 -17.28
C ARG A 187 -18.36 -24.34 -18.05
N LYS A 188 -17.27 -25.09 -17.90
CA LYS A 188 -17.08 -26.39 -18.54
C LYS A 188 -18.04 -27.45 -18.00
N THR A 189 -18.33 -27.46 -16.70
CA THR A 189 -19.31 -28.40 -16.11
C THR A 189 -20.74 -28.07 -16.52
N VAL A 190 -21.14 -26.80 -16.51
CA VAL A 190 -22.47 -26.37 -16.98
C VAL A 190 -22.66 -26.65 -18.48
N GLY A 191 -21.64 -26.36 -19.31
CA GLY A 191 -21.71 -26.63 -20.76
C GLY A 191 -21.88 -28.11 -21.10
N LYS A 192 -21.31 -29.03 -20.30
CA LYS A 192 -21.52 -30.47 -20.46
C LYS A 192 -22.93 -30.93 -20.08
N GLY A 193 -23.55 -30.32 -19.08
CA GLY A 193 -24.93 -30.66 -18.67
C GLY A 193 -25.99 -30.33 -19.72
N ASN A 194 -25.78 -29.28 -20.52
CA ASN A 194 -26.69 -28.88 -21.61
C ASN A 194 -26.47 -29.66 -22.92
N SER A 195 -25.41 -30.46 -23.03
CA SER A 195 -25.07 -31.24 -24.24
C SER A 195 -25.57 -32.69 -24.18
N SER A 196 -26.19 -33.09 -23.07
CA SER A 196 -26.64 -34.46 -22.79
C SER A 196 -28.15 -34.56 -22.58
N VAL A 197 -28.92 -33.62 -23.13
CA VAL A 197 -30.39 -33.65 -23.21
C VAL A 197 -30.80 -33.50 -24.67
#